data_AF-A0A3D1BSD2-F1
#
_entry.id   AF-A0A3D1BSD2-F1
#
_cell.length_a   1.000
_cell.length_b   1.000
_cell.length_c   1.000
_cell.angle_alpha   90.00
_cell.angle_beta   90.00
_cell.angle_gamma   90.00
#
_symmetry.space_group_name_H-M   'P 1'
#
loop_
_entity.id
_entity.type
_entity.pdbx_description
1 polymer ?
#
loop_
_entity_poly.entity_id
_entity_poly.type
_entity_poly.pdbx_seq_one_letter_code
_entity_poly.pdbx_strand_id
1 'polypeptide(L)' 'MRELNKIIRHGESQVLDFKYCISDSRKIAKTLSAFANTDGGRLLIGV' A
#
# COMPACT_ATOMS: atom_id res chain seq x y z
N MET A 1 16.48 8.29 -10.29
CA MET A 1 15.10 8.25 -10.85
C MET A 1 14.74 6.78 -11.07
N ARG A 2 13.60 6.27 -10.54
CA ARG A 2 13.03 4.89 -10.64
C ARG A 2 12.98 4.02 -9.36
N GLU A 3 12.78 4.58 -8.17
CA GLU A 3 12.42 3.74 -7.01
C GLU A 3 11.02 3.13 -7.17
N LEU A 4 10.06 3.86 -7.76
CA LEU A 4 8.71 3.35 -8.01
C LEU A 4 8.68 2.11 -8.92
N ASN A 5 9.47 2.10 -10.01
CA ASN A 5 9.56 0.94 -10.89
C ASN A 5 10.23 -0.27 -10.23
N LYS A 6 11.18 -0.06 -9.31
CA LYS A 6 11.75 -1.17 -8.53
C LYS A 6 10.70 -1.78 -7.62
N ILE A 7 9.90 -0.93 -6.97
CA ILE A 7 8.83 -1.31 -6.04
C ILE A 7 7.71 -2.06 -6.79
N ILE A 8 7.26 -1.55 -7.94
CA ILE A 8 6.28 -2.22 -8.81
C ILE A 8 6.82 -3.56 -9.33
N ARG A 9 8.10 -3.65 -9.72
CA ARG A 9 8.74 -4.91 -10.16
C ARG A 9 8.94 -5.91 -9.03
N HIS A 10 9.02 -5.46 -7.77
CA HIS A 10 9.14 -6.32 -6.61
C HIS A 10 7.83 -7.06 -6.30
N GLY A 11 6.70 -6.53 -6.77
CA GLY A 11 5.39 -7.12 -6.56
C GLY A 11 4.84 -6.87 -5.15
N GLU A 12 3.61 -7.34 -4.92
CA GLU A 12 2.91 -7.17 -3.65
C GLU A 12 3.59 -8.00 -2.57
N SER A 13 3.82 -7.39 -1.40
CA SER A 13 4.57 -8.03 -0.32
C SER A 13 3.89 -7.72 1.00
N GLN A 14 4.27 -8.40 2.07
CA GLN A 14 3.59 -8.26 3.36
C GLN A 14 3.58 -6.82 3.89
N VAL A 15 4.54 -6.01 3.45
CA VAL A 15 4.69 -4.59 3.77
C VAL A 15 4.32 -3.65 2.62
N LEU A 16 3.88 -4.15 1.47
CA LEU A 16 3.59 -3.35 0.28
C LEU A 16 2.29 -3.83 -0.39
N ASP A 17 1.25 -3.01 -0.29
CA ASP A 17 -0.10 -3.30 -0.81
C ASP A 17 -0.41 -2.32 -1.94
N PHE A 18 -0.98 -2.85 -3.04
CA PHE A 18 -1.30 -2.04 -4.22
C PHE A 18 -2.82 -1.83 -4.33
N LYS A 19 -3.26 -0.57 -4.31
CA LYS A 19 -4.68 -0.21 -4.40
C LYS A 19 -4.95 0.70 -5.59
N TYR A 20 -5.74 0.20 -6.54
CA TYR A 20 -6.11 0.97 -7.73
C TYR A 20 -6.96 2.21 -7.39
N CYS A 21 -7.97 2.07 -6.54
CA CYS A 21 -8.87 3.15 -6.15
C CYS A 21 -9.38 2.97 -4.72
N ILE A 22 -9.33 4.04 -3.93
CA ILE A 22 -9.99 4.10 -2.62
C ILE A 22 -11.31 4.81 -2.79
N SER A 23 -12.38 4.02 -2.84
CA SER A 23 -13.75 4.53 -3.01
C SER A 23 -14.35 5.07 -1.72
N ASP A 24 -13.81 4.69 -0.55
CA ASP A 24 -14.39 5.02 0.76
C ASP A 24 -13.26 5.23 1.78
N SER A 25 -13.34 6.32 2.55
CA SER A 25 -12.34 6.69 3.57
C SER A 25 -12.22 5.64 4.68
N ARG A 26 -13.28 4.87 4.96
CA ARG A 26 -13.24 3.77 5.94
C ARG A 26 -12.35 2.62 5.49
N LYS A 27 -12.23 2.39 4.17
CA LYS A 27 -11.31 1.38 3.64
C LYS A 27 -9.86 1.77 3.90
N ILE A 28 -9.50 3.05 3.70
CA ILE A 28 -8.18 3.58 4.07
C ILE A 28 -7.95 3.45 5.57
N ALA A 29 -8.92 3.85 6.40
CA ALA A 29 -8.73 3.87 7.85
C ALA A 29 -8.46 2.47 8.42
N LYS A 30 -9.17 1.45 7.91
CA LYS A 30 -8.90 0.05 8.26
C LYS A 30 -7.52 -0.41 7.81
N THR A 31 -7.12 -0.12 6.57
CA THR A 31 -5.80 -0.50 6.06
C THR A 31 -4.68 0.21 6.83
N LEU A 32 -4.84 1.50 7.13
CA LEU A 32 -3.90 2.29 7.91
C LEU A 32 -3.76 1.76 9.35
N SER A 33 -4.88 1.42 9.99
CA SER A 33 -4.87 0.83 11.34
C SER A 33 -4.26 -0.57 11.34
N ALA A 34 -4.52 -1.39 10.31
CA ALA A 34 -3.89 -2.69 10.15
C ALA A 34 -2.37 -2.56 10.00
N PHE A 35 -1.89 -1.61 9.19
CA PHE A 35 -0.45 -1.33 9.06
C PHE A 35 0.17 -0.79 10.35
N ALA A 36 -0.52 0.10 11.06
CA ALA A 36 -0.03 0.64 12.34
C ALA A 36 0.07 -0.42 13.44
N ASN A 37 -0.76 -1.47 13.36
CA ASN A 37 -0.78 -2.59 14.31
C ASN A 37 0.15 -3.75 13.90
N THR A 38 0.82 -3.68 12.75
CA THR A 38 1.80 -4.67 12.27
C THR A 38 3.19 -4.01 12.11
N ASP A 39 4.12 -4.66 11.41
CA ASP A 39 5.46 -4.12 11.08
C ASP A 39 5.47 -2.81 10.24
N GLY A 40 4.30 -2.21 10.01
CA GLY A 40 4.14 -1.08 9.10
C GLY A 40 4.15 -1.53 7.64
N GLY A 41 4.00 -0.55 6.75
CA GLY A 41 3.99 -0.83 5.32
C GLY A 41 3.84 0.41 4.46
N ARG A 42 3.85 0.18 3.16
CA ARG A 42 3.68 1.16 2.11
C ARG A 42 2.43 0.77 1.34
N LEU A 43 1.45 1.67 1.32
CA LEU A 43 0.29 1.53 0.47
C LEU A 43 0.53 2.34 -0.80
N LEU A 44 0.61 1.67 -1.94
CA LEU A 44 0.75 2.33 -3.22
C LEU A 44 -0.64 2.50 -3.85
N ILE A 45 -1.05 3.75 -4.07
CA ILE A 45 -2.41 4.09 -4.53
C ILE A 45 -2.34 4.65 -5.95
N GLY A 46 -3.17 4.13 -6.85
CA GLY A 46 -3.30 4.63 -8.23
C GLY A 46 -2.26 4.08 -9.22
N VAL A 47 -1.76 2.86 -8.98
CA VAL A 47 -1.08 2.06 -10.02
C VAL A 47 -2.06 1.22 -10.81
#